data_AF-W4UTN4-F1
#
_entry.id   AF-W4UTN4-F1
#
_cell.length_a   1.000
_cell.length_b   1.000
_cell.length_c   1.000
_cell.angle_alpha   90.00
_cell.angle_beta   90.00
_cell.angle_gamma   90.00
#
_symmetry.space_group_name_H-M   'P 1'
#
loop_
_entity.id
_entity.type
_entity.pdbx_description
1 polymer ?
#
loop_
_entity_poly.entity_id
_entity_poly.type
_entity_poly.pdbx_seq_one_letter_code
_entity_poly.pdbx_strand_id
1 'polypeptide(L)'
;MAYYAVMADDTELLSLVEHSMDTHLEFMLPDGAWDNSWGTRSFKWTYWGGRTSDGFMGGYYLLASRHPAYAEAIRRNIKLLKEATHEGLLYGGMHYRASGIPPCIHHTFGHAKALTAFLELPPLGIEPSRKLPRDAAYGTKYFPDIHTWLLSQGPWRATFTGYDAEYKVKGTHRWEEHFPCYGIRRQVRFSLQQ
;
A
#
# COMPACT_ATOMS: atom_id res chain seq x y z
N MET A 1 -11.78 12.24 0.29
CA MET A 1 -11.47 13.19 1.38
C MET A 1 -10.69 14.39 0.87
N ALA A 2 -9.45 14.27 0.39
CA ALA A 2 -8.66 15.42 -0.10
C ALA A 2 -9.41 16.30 -1.13
N TYR A 3 -9.97 15.67 -2.17
CA TYR A 3 -10.83 16.35 -3.15
C TYR A 3 -12.01 17.11 -2.54
N TYR A 4 -12.66 16.51 -1.54
CA TYR A 4 -13.80 17.13 -0.88
C TYR A 4 -13.36 18.36 -0.08
N ALA A 5 -12.26 18.25 0.67
CA ALA A 5 -11.70 19.37 1.43
C ALA A 5 -11.34 20.55 0.52
N VAL A 6 -10.72 20.30 -0.64
CA VAL A 6 -10.42 21.34 -1.64
C VAL A 6 -11.70 21.95 -2.22
N MET A 7 -12.68 21.13 -2.58
CA MET A 7 -13.95 21.60 -3.15
C MET A 7 -14.78 22.43 -2.15
N ALA A 8 -14.72 22.09 -0.87
CA ALA A 8 -15.44 22.76 0.21
C ALA A 8 -14.68 23.97 0.79
N ASP A 9 -13.46 24.24 0.32
CA ASP A 9 -12.53 25.21 0.92
C ASP A 9 -12.27 24.96 2.44
N ASP A 10 -12.32 23.69 2.84
CA ASP A 10 -12.13 23.25 4.22
C ASP A 10 -10.65 23.00 4.50
N THR A 11 -9.95 24.07 4.89
CA THR A 11 -8.51 24.05 5.16
C THR A 11 -8.13 23.19 6.38
N GLU A 12 -9.01 23.10 7.38
CA GLU A 12 -8.79 22.27 8.58
C GLU A 12 -8.83 20.79 8.21
N LEU A 13 -9.87 20.37 7.48
CA LEU A 13 -9.96 19.01 6.98
C LEU A 13 -8.82 18.68 6.03
N LEU A 14 -8.43 19.62 5.15
CA LEU A 14 -7.32 19.40 4.23
C LEU A 14 -6.01 19.15 4.99
N SER A 15 -5.73 19.92 6.04
CA SER A 15 -4.55 19.73 6.88
C SER A 15 -4.55 18.37 7.58
N LEU A 16 -5.71 17.91 8.07
CA LEU A 16 -5.83 16.59 8.69
C LEU A 16 -5.61 15.46 7.69
N VAL A 17 -6.18 15.59 6.49
CA VAL A 17 -6.02 14.62 5.41
C VAL A 17 -4.57 14.55 4.93
N GLU A 18 -3.92 15.70 4.78
CA GLU A 18 -2.51 15.81 4.40
C GLU A 18 -1.60 15.13 5.43
N HIS A 19 -1.79 15.41 6.72
CA HIS A 19 -1.05 14.75 7.79
C HIS A 19 -1.27 13.22 7.80
N SER A 20 -2.51 12.79 7.56
CA SER A 20 -2.83 11.36 7.42
C SER A 20 -2.10 10.75 6.22
N MET A 21 -2.08 11.43 5.07
CA MET A 21 -1.41 10.95 3.85
C MET A 21 0.11 10.86 4.02
N ASP A 22 0.73 11.84 4.67
CA ASP A 22 2.16 11.81 5.02
C ASP A 22 2.49 10.62 5.92
N THR A 23 1.65 10.40 6.93
CA THR A 23 1.80 9.26 7.85
C THR A 23 1.65 7.93 7.10
N HIS A 24 0.70 7.82 6.17
CA HIS A 24 0.55 6.62 5.35
C HIS A 24 1.79 6.40 4.47
N LEU A 25 2.40 7.44 3.91
CA LEU A 25 3.57 7.32 3.02
C LEU A 25 4.75 6.60 3.68
N GLU A 26 4.86 6.66 5.00
CA GLU A 26 5.84 5.89 5.80
C GLU A 26 5.74 4.36 5.61
N PHE A 27 4.60 3.88 5.10
CA PHE A 27 4.31 2.46 4.87
C PHE A 27 4.51 2.02 3.41
N MET A 28 4.91 2.94 2.51
CA MET A 28 5.21 2.55 1.12
C MET A 28 6.62 1.97 1.04
N LEU A 29 6.75 0.74 0.54
CA LEU A 29 8.04 0.07 0.38
C LEU A 29 8.86 0.69 -0.76
N PRO A 30 10.20 0.49 -0.76
CA PRO A 30 11.09 1.09 -1.76
C PRO A 30 10.75 0.75 -3.22
N ASP A 31 10.16 -0.41 -3.48
CA ASP A 31 9.72 -0.85 -4.82
C ASP A 31 8.38 -0.23 -5.26
N GLY A 32 7.72 0.54 -4.39
CA GLY A 32 6.41 1.16 -4.65
C GLY A 32 5.23 0.32 -4.21
N ALA A 33 5.47 -0.79 -3.52
CA ALA A 33 4.43 -1.64 -2.94
C ALA A 33 3.90 -1.01 -1.63
N TRP A 34 2.65 -1.27 -1.27
CA TRP A 34 2.07 -0.78 -0.02
C TRP A 34 2.15 -1.85 1.06
N ASP A 35 2.70 -1.49 2.22
CA ASP A 35 2.77 -2.41 3.32
C ASP A 35 1.39 -2.69 3.91
N ASN A 36 0.88 -3.90 3.64
CA ASN A 36 -0.41 -4.39 4.13
C ASN A 36 -0.30 -5.21 5.43
N SER A 37 0.84 -5.21 6.12
CA SER A 37 1.01 -6.04 7.34
C SER A 37 0.42 -5.45 8.62
N TRP A 38 -0.25 -4.31 8.54
CA TRP A 38 -0.91 -3.64 9.66
C TRP A 38 -2.41 -3.45 9.40
N GLY A 39 -3.15 -3.19 10.48
CA GLY A 39 -4.61 -3.00 10.45
C GLY A 39 -5.42 -4.27 10.12
N THR A 40 -6.69 -4.08 9.77
CA THR A 40 -7.65 -5.17 9.58
C THR A 40 -7.43 -5.99 8.31
N ARG A 41 -6.55 -5.56 7.40
CA ARG A 41 -6.30 -6.20 6.10
C ARG A 41 -5.04 -7.06 6.04
N SER A 42 -4.39 -7.31 7.18
CA SER A 42 -3.18 -8.15 7.30
C SER A 42 -3.33 -9.57 6.73
N PHE A 43 -4.54 -10.08 6.57
CA PHE A 43 -4.81 -11.40 6.00
C PHE A 43 -4.76 -11.46 4.46
N LYS A 44 -4.79 -10.33 3.73
CA LYS A 44 -4.75 -10.30 2.25
C LYS A 44 -3.32 -10.29 1.72
N TRP A 45 -2.56 -11.31 2.09
CA TRP A 45 -1.09 -11.31 2.08
C TRP A 45 -0.44 -11.74 0.77
N THR A 46 -0.92 -11.20 -0.34
CA THR A 46 -0.37 -11.57 -1.64
C THR A 46 0.32 -10.35 -2.23
N TYR A 47 1.66 -10.45 -2.24
CA TYR A 47 2.66 -9.44 -2.61
C TYR A 47 2.32 -8.01 -2.16
N TRP A 48 2.83 -7.63 -0.97
CA TRP A 48 2.85 -6.28 -0.37
C TRP A 48 1.92 -5.24 -1.01
N GLY A 49 0.62 -5.54 -1.04
CA GLY A 49 -0.40 -4.59 -1.47
C GLY A 49 -0.34 -4.04 -2.88
N GLY A 50 0.44 -4.62 -3.82
CA GLY A 50 0.37 -4.22 -5.24
C GLY A 50 -1.06 -4.34 -5.79
N ARG A 51 -1.84 -5.30 -5.27
CA ARG A 51 -3.27 -5.46 -5.59
C ARG A 51 -4.19 -4.45 -4.92
N THR A 52 -3.85 -3.92 -3.75
CA THR A 52 -4.73 -3.09 -2.93
C THR A 52 -4.35 -1.61 -2.95
N SER A 53 -3.53 -1.21 -3.93
CA SER A 53 -2.99 0.13 -4.09
C SER A 53 -3.77 1.00 -5.07
N ASP A 54 -5.01 0.64 -5.42
CA ASP A 54 -5.78 1.36 -6.43
C ASP A 54 -6.12 2.79 -5.96
N GLY A 55 -6.55 2.98 -4.70
CA GLY A 55 -7.23 4.22 -4.29
C GLY A 55 -6.39 5.46 -3.97
N PHE A 56 -5.05 5.38 -3.86
CA PHE A 56 -4.26 6.47 -3.26
C PHE A 56 -3.88 7.60 -4.24
N MET A 57 -3.68 7.27 -5.52
CA MET A 57 -2.99 8.15 -6.48
C MET A 57 -3.69 9.48 -6.69
N GLY A 58 -5.03 9.50 -6.76
CA GLY A 58 -5.79 10.73 -6.99
C GLY A 58 -5.59 11.78 -5.88
N GLY A 59 -5.60 11.35 -4.61
CA GLY A 59 -5.35 12.25 -3.48
C GLY A 59 -3.89 12.72 -3.44
N TYR A 60 -2.95 11.80 -3.68
CA TYR A 60 -1.51 12.09 -3.71
C TYR A 60 -1.17 13.09 -4.82
N TYR A 61 -1.74 12.92 -6.01
CA TYR A 61 -1.47 13.80 -7.14
C TYR A 61 -2.07 15.19 -6.95
N LEU A 62 -3.28 15.29 -6.38
CA LEU A 62 -3.90 16.57 -6.05
C LEU A 62 -3.00 17.46 -5.17
N LEU A 63 -2.21 16.86 -4.28
CA LEU A 63 -1.32 17.57 -3.36
C LEU A 63 0.16 17.51 -3.76
N ALA A 64 0.50 16.91 -4.90
CA ALA A 64 1.88 16.64 -5.28
C ALA A 64 2.72 17.90 -5.50
N SER A 65 2.09 19.04 -5.87
CA SER A 65 2.80 20.32 -6.05
C SER A 65 3.39 20.84 -4.74
N ARG A 66 2.75 20.50 -3.62
CA ARG A 66 3.20 20.81 -2.25
C ARG A 66 4.10 19.70 -1.71
N HIS A 67 3.91 18.46 -2.20
CA HIS A 67 4.57 17.25 -1.73
C HIS A 67 5.19 16.43 -2.88
N PRO A 68 6.41 16.76 -3.32
CA PRO A 68 7.08 16.04 -4.40
C PRO A 68 7.34 14.54 -4.12
N ALA A 69 7.25 14.10 -2.85
CA ALA A 69 7.28 12.69 -2.47
C ALA A 69 6.03 11.92 -2.90
N TYR A 70 4.88 12.59 -3.02
CA TYR A 70 3.64 11.96 -3.49
C TYR A 70 3.74 11.60 -4.98
N ALA A 71 4.33 12.47 -5.80
CA ALA A 71 4.62 12.17 -7.19
C ALA A 71 5.58 10.97 -7.32
N GLU A 72 6.59 10.89 -6.44
CA GLU A 72 7.53 9.76 -6.41
C GLU A 72 6.82 8.44 -6.02
N ALA A 73 5.92 8.48 -5.04
CA ALA A 73 5.11 7.33 -4.64
C ALA A 73 4.27 6.80 -5.81
N ILE A 74 3.56 7.70 -6.51
CA ILE A 74 2.78 7.35 -7.70
C ILE A 74 3.68 6.72 -8.76
N ARG A 75 4.83 7.33 -9.06
CA ARG A 75 5.78 6.85 -10.07
C ARG A 75 6.25 5.42 -9.78
N ARG A 76 6.63 5.12 -8.53
CA ARG A 76 7.10 3.77 -8.15
C ARG A 76 5.97 2.75 -8.20
N ASN A 77 4.78 3.10 -7.72
CA ASN A 77 3.64 2.19 -7.79
C ASN A 77 3.23 1.89 -9.24
N ILE A 78 3.19 2.88 -10.14
CA ILE A 78 2.90 2.65 -11.56
C ILE A 78 3.93 1.71 -12.19
N LYS A 79 5.23 1.91 -11.89
CA LYS A 79 6.29 0.99 -12.35
C LYS A 79 6.01 -0.44 -11.88
N LEU A 80 5.65 -0.59 -10.61
CA LEU A 80 5.34 -1.90 -10.04
C LEU A 80 4.09 -2.55 -10.65
N LEU A 81 3.02 -1.78 -10.85
CA LEU A 81 1.80 -2.25 -11.51
C LEU A 81 2.07 -2.70 -12.94
N LYS A 82 2.95 -1.99 -13.65
CA LYS A 82 3.40 -2.37 -15.00
C LYS A 82 4.12 -3.71 -14.98
N GLU A 83 5.04 -3.91 -14.04
CA GLU A 83 5.74 -5.20 -13.88
C GLU A 83 4.78 -6.34 -13.51
N ALA A 84 3.74 -6.06 -12.73
CA ALA A 84 2.72 -7.03 -12.35
C ALA A 84 1.66 -7.27 -13.44
N THR A 85 1.65 -6.51 -14.53
CA THR A 85 0.66 -6.63 -15.61
C THR A 85 1.20 -7.48 -16.75
N HIS A 86 0.48 -8.54 -17.11
CA HIS A 86 0.84 -9.40 -18.22
C HIS A 86 -0.39 -9.67 -19.08
N GLU A 87 -0.23 -9.60 -20.41
CA GLU A 87 -1.32 -9.83 -21.37
C GLU A 87 -2.54 -8.92 -21.11
N GLY A 88 -2.29 -7.68 -20.64
CA GLY A 88 -3.32 -6.70 -20.33
C GLY A 88 -4.07 -6.95 -19.00
N LEU A 89 -3.69 -7.97 -18.23
CA LEU A 89 -4.31 -8.29 -16.93
C LEU A 89 -3.34 -8.03 -15.78
N LEU A 90 -3.83 -7.31 -14.77
CA LEU A 90 -3.07 -7.05 -13.56
C LEU A 90 -3.08 -8.29 -12.67
N TYR A 91 -1.90 -8.86 -12.46
CA TYR A 91 -1.74 -9.90 -11.46
C TYR A 91 -1.68 -9.25 -10.08
N GLY A 92 -2.22 -9.96 -9.09
CA GLY A 92 -2.16 -9.52 -7.71
C GLY A 92 -0.75 -9.49 -7.08
N GLY A 93 0.31 -9.65 -7.86
CA GLY A 93 1.69 -9.73 -7.43
C GLY A 93 2.54 -10.57 -8.37
N MET A 94 3.85 -10.32 -8.38
CA MET A 94 4.80 -11.02 -9.26
C MET A 94 4.76 -12.55 -9.07
N HIS A 95 4.56 -13.00 -7.83
CA HIS A 95 4.54 -14.44 -7.50
C HIS A 95 3.31 -15.18 -8.03
N TYR A 96 2.20 -14.50 -8.31
CA TYR A 96 1.04 -15.20 -8.86
C TYR A 96 1.34 -15.78 -10.23
N ARG A 97 1.95 -15.00 -11.12
CA ARG A 97 2.34 -15.49 -12.43
C ARG A 97 3.38 -16.61 -12.33
N ALA A 98 4.40 -16.44 -11.48
CA ALA A 98 5.42 -17.46 -11.26
C ALA A 98 4.84 -18.78 -10.71
N SER A 99 3.73 -18.71 -9.99
CA SER A 99 3.04 -19.87 -9.41
C SER A 99 1.90 -20.42 -10.28
N GLY A 100 1.71 -19.89 -11.50
CA GLY A 100 0.61 -20.30 -12.38
C GLY A 100 -0.78 -19.92 -11.87
N ILE A 101 -0.87 -18.99 -10.91
CA ILE A 101 -2.15 -18.52 -10.36
C ILE A 101 -2.72 -17.47 -11.31
N PRO A 102 -3.95 -17.68 -11.85
CA PRO A 102 -4.54 -16.76 -12.80
C PRO A 102 -4.87 -15.39 -12.16
N PRO A 103 -4.81 -14.30 -12.94
CA PRO A 103 -5.20 -12.99 -12.45
C PRO A 103 -6.72 -12.91 -12.29
N CYS A 104 -7.19 -12.08 -11.34
CA CYS A 104 -8.61 -11.77 -11.21
C CYS A 104 -8.92 -10.45 -11.92
N ILE A 105 -9.84 -10.50 -12.88
CA ILE A 105 -10.20 -9.36 -13.74
C ILE A 105 -10.70 -8.13 -12.96
N HIS A 106 -11.28 -8.36 -11.76
CA HIS A 106 -11.74 -7.29 -10.88
C HIS A 106 -10.61 -6.33 -10.49
N HIS A 107 -9.38 -6.81 -10.29
CA HIS A 107 -8.26 -5.95 -9.92
C HIS A 107 -7.79 -5.09 -11.09
N THR A 108 -7.77 -5.65 -12.30
CA THR A 108 -7.47 -4.87 -13.51
C THR A 108 -8.41 -3.66 -13.63
N PHE A 109 -9.73 -3.89 -13.54
CA PHE A 109 -10.71 -2.80 -13.66
C PHE A 109 -10.72 -1.88 -12.44
N GLY A 110 -10.53 -2.39 -11.23
CA GLY A 110 -10.43 -1.58 -10.03
C GLY A 110 -9.28 -0.58 -10.10
N HIS A 111 -8.10 -1.03 -10.51
CA HIS A 111 -6.94 -0.16 -10.70
C HIS A 111 -7.12 0.79 -11.89
N ALA A 112 -7.64 0.31 -13.03
CA ALA A 112 -7.91 1.16 -14.18
C ALA A 112 -8.84 2.33 -13.82
N LYS A 113 -9.94 2.07 -13.08
CA LYS A 113 -10.85 3.10 -12.59
C LYS A 113 -10.16 4.12 -11.68
N ALA A 114 -9.25 3.68 -10.82
CA ALA A 114 -8.57 4.60 -9.92
C ALA A 114 -7.50 5.43 -10.65
N LEU A 115 -6.81 4.83 -11.63
CA LEU A 115 -5.89 5.53 -12.52
C LEU A 115 -6.59 6.59 -13.36
N THR A 116 -7.82 6.35 -13.83
CA THR A 116 -8.57 7.40 -14.55
C THR A 116 -8.84 8.60 -13.66
N ALA A 117 -9.17 8.41 -12.38
CA ALA A 117 -9.36 9.52 -11.44
C ALA A 117 -8.08 10.35 -11.20
N PHE A 118 -6.90 9.73 -11.38
CA PHE A 118 -5.61 10.42 -11.39
C PHE A 118 -5.36 11.18 -12.69
N LEU A 119 -5.71 10.60 -13.85
CA LEU A 119 -5.49 11.19 -15.17
C LEU A 119 -6.42 12.37 -15.50
N GLU A 120 -7.59 12.46 -14.86
CA GLU A 120 -8.52 13.59 -15.04
C GLU A 120 -8.02 14.90 -14.39
N LEU A 121 -6.99 14.83 -13.54
CA LEU A 121 -6.39 16.02 -12.93
C LEU A 121 -5.46 16.74 -13.93
N PRO A 122 -5.35 18.08 -13.85
CA PRO A 122 -4.43 18.83 -14.69
C PRO A 122 -2.99 18.30 -14.61
N PRO A 123 -2.22 18.35 -15.72
CA PRO A 123 -0.82 17.98 -15.70
C PRO A 123 -0.05 18.93 -14.77
N LEU A 124 0.76 18.36 -13.89
CA LEU A 124 1.62 19.10 -12.99
C LEU A 124 3.08 18.98 -13.48
N GLY A 125 3.74 20.12 -13.67
CA GLY A 125 5.18 20.17 -14.02
C GLY A 125 6.07 19.95 -12.80
N ILE A 126 5.93 18.81 -12.12
CA ILE A 126 6.64 18.50 -10.87
C ILE A 126 7.70 17.45 -11.13
N GLU A 127 8.91 17.71 -10.64
CA GLU A 127 9.96 16.71 -10.55
C GLU A 127 9.78 15.85 -9.29
N PRO A 128 9.61 14.52 -9.40
CA PRO A 128 9.51 13.64 -8.25
C PRO A 128 10.75 13.73 -7.34
N SER A 129 10.55 13.71 -6.01
CA SER A 129 11.64 13.88 -5.02
C SER A 129 12.73 12.80 -5.01
N ARG A 130 12.57 11.74 -5.82
CA ARG A 130 13.45 10.55 -5.93
C ARG A 130 13.60 9.70 -4.66
N LYS A 131 13.18 10.19 -3.49
CA LYS A 131 13.29 9.49 -2.21
C LYS A 131 11.94 9.37 -1.53
N LEU A 132 11.67 8.20 -0.95
CA LEU A 132 10.54 7.95 -0.06
C LEU A 132 11.04 7.73 1.38
N PRO A 133 10.18 7.91 2.41
CA PRO A 133 10.59 7.73 3.80
C PRO A 133 11.21 6.36 4.09
N ARG A 134 10.66 5.30 3.48
CA ARG A 134 11.18 3.93 3.59
C ARG A 134 12.49 3.69 2.83
N ASP A 135 13.05 4.65 2.10
CA ASP A 135 14.38 4.44 1.50
C ASP A 135 15.49 4.54 2.53
N ALA A 136 15.30 5.36 3.58
CA ALA A 136 16.30 5.58 4.60
C ALA A 136 16.38 4.43 5.60
N ALA A 137 17.60 4.09 6.03
CA ALA A 137 17.84 3.21 7.18
C ALA A 137 17.78 4.06 8.47
N TYR A 138 16.73 3.88 9.26
CA TYR A 138 16.46 4.66 10.48
C TYR A 138 16.36 3.81 11.75
N GLY A 139 16.65 2.50 11.68
CA GLY A 139 16.49 1.59 12.81
C GLY A 139 15.03 1.25 13.03
N THR A 140 14.36 1.91 13.97
CA THR A 140 12.96 1.62 14.34
C THR A 140 12.12 2.89 14.44
N LYS A 141 10.90 2.86 13.92
CA LYS A 141 9.89 3.92 14.07
C LYS A 141 8.61 3.30 14.65
N TYR A 142 8.07 3.88 15.72
CA TYR A 142 6.88 3.37 16.41
C TYR A 142 5.68 4.29 16.18
N PHE A 143 4.56 3.69 15.80
CA PHE A 143 3.26 4.34 15.59
C PHE A 143 2.30 3.87 16.70
N PRO A 144 2.11 4.67 17.76
CA PRO A 144 1.35 4.25 18.94
C PRO A 144 -0.13 3.99 18.64
N ASP A 145 -0.74 4.82 17.80
CA ASP A 145 -2.18 4.76 17.49
C ASP A 145 -2.61 3.42 16.88
N ILE A 146 -1.69 2.79 16.14
CA ILE A 146 -1.89 1.49 15.49
C ILE A 146 -0.98 0.40 16.07
N HIS A 147 -0.34 0.66 17.21
CA HIS A 147 0.56 -0.26 17.91
C HIS A 147 1.54 -0.99 16.94
N THR A 148 2.16 -0.24 16.03
CA THR A 148 2.94 -0.78 14.91
C THR A 148 4.35 -0.19 14.91
N TRP A 149 5.35 -1.04 14.67
CA TRP A 149 6.75 -0.69 14.52
C TRP A 149 7.20 -0.94 13.10
N LEU A 150 7.85 0.06 12.50
CA LEU A 150 8.57 -0.07 11.26
C LEU A 150 10.06 -0.23 11.57
N LEU A 151 10.68 -1.26 10.99
CA LEU A 151 12.12 -1.44 11.05
C LEU A 151 12.74 -1.19 9.68
N SER A 152 13.85 -0.46 9.66
CA SER A 152 14.62 -0.17 8.46
C SER A 152 16.12 -0.24 8.77
N GLN A 153 16.78 -1.32 8.34
CA GLN A 153 18.20 -1.58 8.59
C GLN A 153 18.89 -2.03 7.30
N GLY A 154 19.76 -1.19 6.74
CA GLY A 154 20.40 -1.48 5.46
C GLY A 154 19.35 -1.70 4.35
N PRO A 155 19.37 -2.83 3.62
CA PRO A 155 18.33 -3.16 2.64
C PRO A 155 17.02 -3.65 3.27
N TRP A 156 17.05 -4.11 4.53
CA TRP A 156 15.93 -4.78 5.16
C TRP A 156 14.83 -3.82 5.59
N ARG A 157 13.58 -4.20 5.30
CA ARG A 157 12.35 -3.50 5.70
C ARG A 157 11.41 -4.47 6.38
N ALA A 158 11.09 -4.23 7.65
CA ALA A 158 10.11 -5.02 8.39
C ALA A 158 9.05 -4.15 9.04
N THR A 159 7.94 -4.79 9.39
CA THR A 159 6.80 -4.16 10.05
C THR A 159 6.22 -5.12 11.05
N PHE A 160 6.22 -4.70 12.31
CA PHE A 160 5.73 -5.48 13.42
C PHE A 160 4.50 -4.81 14.00
N THR A 161 3.41 -5.55 14.13
CA THR A 161 2.15 -5.02 14.68
C THR A 161 1.84 -5.78 15.95
N GLY A 162 1.68 -5.06 17.06
CA GLY A 162 1.45 -5.64 18.38
C GLY A 162 -0.01 -6.01 18.67
N TYR A 163 -0.81 -6.29 17.65
CA TYR A 163 -2.19 -6.73 17.82
C TYR A 163 -2.30 -8.25 17.78
N ASP A 164 -3.15 -8.78 18.66
CA ASP A 164 -3.64 -10.15 18.57
C ASP A 164 -4.97 -10.15 17.81
N ALA A 165 -5.11 -11.04 16.83
CA ALA A 165 -6.36 -11.20 16.07
C ALA A 165 -6.92 -12.59 16.28
N GLU A 166 -8.12 -12.67 16.86
CA GLU A 166 -8.92 -13.90 16.87
C GLU A 166 -9.68 -14.03 15.54
N TYR A 167 -9.12 -14.79 14.60
CA TYR A 167 -9.84 -15.13 13.38
C TYR A 167 -10.84 -16.25 13.67
N LYS A 168 -12.14 -15.94 13.66
CA LYS A 168 -13.18 -16.97 13.61
C LYS A 168 -13.23 -17.56 12.21
N VAL A 169 -12.65 -18.74 12.03
CA VAL A 169 -12.73 -19.51 10.78
C VAL A 169 -14.09 -20.19 10.72
N LYS A 170 -15.15 -19.43 10.42
CA LYS A 170 -16.44 -20.00 10.01
C LYS A 170 -16.83 -19.43 8.66
N GLY A 171 -16.67 -20.24 7.61
CA GLY A 171 -17.46 -20.12 6.37
C GLY A 171 -16.85 -19.36 5.19
N THR A 172 -15.56 -18.98 5.16
CA THR A 172 -14.98 -18.29 3.99
C THR A 172 -13.90 -19.12 3.30
N HIS A 173 -14.23 -19.58 2.09
CA HIS A 173 -13.39 -20.19 1.04
C HIS A 173 -12.57 -21.46 1.39
N ARG A 174 -12.92 -22.52 0.67
CA ARG A 174 -12.47 -23.92 0.78
C ARG A 174 -11.00 -24.18 0.35
N TRP A 175 -10.10 -23.21 0.49
CA TRP A 175 -8.69 -23.34 0.08
C TRP A 175 -7.72 -23.68 1.23
N GLU A 176 -8.21 -23.74 2.47
CA GLU A 176 -7.40 -24.00 3.67
C GLU A 176 -7.58 -25.42 4.25
N GLU A 177 -8.01 -26.42 3.47
CA GLU A 177 -8.20 -27.79 3.99
C GLU A 177 -6.88 -28.54 4.32
N HIS A 178 -5.70 -27.91 4.24
CA HIS A 178 -4.42 -28.54 4.56
C HIS A 178 -3.60 -27.88 5.68
N PHE A 179 -4.13 -26.89 6.40
CA PHE A 179 -3.45 -26.37 7.60
C PHE A 179 -4.42 -26.17 8.77
N PRO A 180 -4.59 -27.17 9.65
CA PRO A 180 -5.38 -26.99 10.86
C PRO A 180 -4.54 -26.16 11.82
N CYS A 181 -4.92 -24.91 12.05
CA CYS A 181 -4.33 -24.09 13.12
C CYS A 181 -5.45 -23.33 13.83
N TYR A 182 -6.12 -24.02 14.74
CA TYR A 182 -6.78 -23.36 15.87
C TYR A 182 -5.70 -22.81 16.80
N GLY A 183 -5.62 -21.49 16.94
CA GLY A 183 -4.71 -20.85 17.87
C GLY A 183 -4.67 -19.33 17.70
N ILE A 184 -4.64 -18.61 18.82
CA ILE A 184 -4.30 -17.19 18.88
C ILE A 184 -2.92 -17.04 18.21
N ARG A 185 -2.87 -16.45 17.02
CA ARG A 185 -1.60 -16.16 16.36
C ARG A 185 -1.19 -14.74 16.72
N ARG A 186 -0.22 -14.60 17.64
CA ARG A 186 0.63 -13.40 17.69
C ARG A 186 1.25 -13.22 16.31
N GLN A 187 0.85 -12.20 15.58
CA GLN A 187 1.35 -11.97 14.23
C GLN A 187 2.64 -11.14 14.30
N VAL A 188 3.74 -11.79 14.68
CA VAL A 188 5.07 -11.24 14.39
C VAL A 188 5.33 -11.51 12.91
N ARG A 189 5.12 -10.52 12.03
CA ARG A 189 5.34 -10.68 10.59
C ARG A 189 6.62 -9.98 10.16
N PHE A 190 7.64 -10.77 9.83
CA PHE A 190 8.85 -10.24 9.22
C PHE A 190 8.62 -10.09 7.71
N SER A 191 8.62 -8.85 7.23
CA SER A 191 8.96 -8.58 5.83
C SER A 191 10.46 -8.45 5.75
N LEU A 192 11.06 -8.98 4.71
CA LEU A 192 12.48 -8.84 4.42
C LEU A 192 12.57 -8.60 2.91
N GLN A 193 12.82 -7.35 2.54
CA GLN A 193 13.27 -7.00 1.18
C GLN A 193 14.80 -6.93 1.18
N GLN A 194 15.41 -7.49 0.13
CA GLN A 194 16.82 -7.30 -0.22
C GLN A 194 16.91 -6.24 -1.31
#